data_AF-A0A1U8IA86-F1
#
_entry.id   AF-A0A1U8IA86-F1
#
_cell.length_a   1.000
_cell.length_b   1.000
_cell.length_c   1.000
_cell.angle_alpha   90.00
_cell.angle_beta   90.00
_cell.angle_gamma   90.00
#
_symmetry.space_group_name_H-M   'P 1'
#
loop_
_entity.id
_entity.type
_entity.pdbx_description
1 polymer ?
#
loop_
_entity_poly.entity_id
_entity_poly.type
_entity_poly.pdbx_seq_one_letter_code
_entity_poly.pdbx_strand_id
1 'polypeptide(L)'
;MESLSCLVLKPSPPTRLFFPPRIPQMALPGSTFGFPPSMDYQLPITTAKLALKPIRASTSTVPTTPSTTSTVASSPTAASTKKALVPIGFGTEEMEAVILVDVLRRAGAEVTVASVEPQLEVHASGGTKLVADTRISTCSDRVFDLVALPGGMPGSAQLRDCEILKKITSKQAEEKRLYGGISTAPAVTLLPWGLLKRKRTTCHPAFFDRLPTFWAVKSNIQVSGELTTSQGPGTSFLFALALVEQLFGESVAREIGELLFMHSADDKPRKEEFNKVDWAVSHTPRVLVPVANGSEEIEIVTIVDILRRAKVDVVVASVEKSVKILASQGVKIIADKLIGDAAGSIYDLIILPGGVAGTGQLQKSRILKKLLKEQDAAGRMLGAVCSSLTVLHKHGLLKEKKATAHPSAITELSNPVDGPKVVIDGKLITSMGLATVSDFALAIVSKFFGHARARSVAEGLVFEYPRS
;
A
#
# COMPACT_ATOMS: atom_id res chain seq x y z
N MET A 1 -14.38 -26.40 -12.29
CA MET A 1 -13.31 -26.55 -11.29
C MET A 1 -11.99 -26.19 -11.97
N GLU A 2 -11.89 -24.95 -12.44
CA GLU A 2 -10.67 -24.28 -12.92
C GLU A 2 -10.66 -22.95 -12.17
N SER A 3 -9.92 -22.85 -11.06
CA SER A 3 -9.77 -21.59 -10.31
C SER A 3 -8.55 -20.80 -10.83
N LEU A 4 -8.25 -19.63 -10.24
CA LEU A 4 -7.17 -18.65 -10.50
C LEU A 4 -5.75 -19.15 -10.86
N SER A 5 -5.53 -20.46 -11.05
CA SER A 5 -4.37 -21.12 -11.66
C SER A 5 -3.75 -20.38 -12.86
N CYS A 6 -4.53 -19.66 -13.67
CA CYS A 6 -4.01 -18.90 -14.82
C CYS A 6 -3.28 -17.58 -14.46
N LEU A 7 -3.42 -17.09 -13.22
CA LEU A 7 -2.65 -15.96 -12.68
C LEU A 7 -1.42 -16.40 -11.87
N VAL A 8 -1.21 -17.72 -11.71
CA VAL A 8 -0.10 -18.28 -10.94
C VAL A 8 1.08 -18.54 -11.88
N LEU A 9 2.17 -17.80 -11.67
CA LEU A 9 3.47 -18.12 -12.27
C LEU A 9 3.85 -19.58 -11.96
N LYS A 10 4.17 -20.37 -13.00
CA LYS A 10 4.82 -21.67 -12.81
C LYS A 10 6.14 -21.46 -12.05
N PRO A 11 6.41 -22.23 -10.98
CA PRO A 11 7.65 -22.07 -10.22
C PRO A 11 8.86 -22.40 -11.10
N SER A 12 9.88 -21.53 -11.07
CA SER A 12 11.19 -21.82 -11.65
C SER A 12 11.84 -23.00 -10.91
N PRO A 13 12.63 -23.86 -11.58
CA PRO A 13 13.29 -24.98 -10.92
C PRO A 13 14.27 -24.51 -9.84
N PRO A 14 14.50 -25.31 -8.77
CA PRO A 14 15.32 -24.90 -7.64
C PRO A 14 16.77 -24.67 -8.08
N THR A 15 17.25 -23.44 -7.87
CA THR A 15 18.66 -23.10 -8.09
C THR A 15 19.47 -23.59 -6.88
N ARG A 16 20.54 -24.38 -7.13
CA ARG A 16 21.48 -24.80 -6.08
C ARG A 16 22.18 -23.57 -5.52
N LEU A 17 21.91 -23.22 -4.26
CA LEU A 17 22.66 -22.21 -3.52
C LEU A 17 24.04 -22.78 -3.17
N PHE A 18 25.09 -22.19 -3.76
CA PHE A 18 26.46 -22.37 -3.27
C PHE A 18 26.65 -21.51 -2.02
N PHE A 19 26.95 -22.14 -0.89
CA PHE A 19 27.33 -21.43 0.34
C PHE A 19 28.80 -21.01 0.25
N PRO A 20 29.17 -19.73 0.46
CA PRO A 20 30.55 -19.36 0.73
C PRO A 20 30.94 -19.76 2.17
N PRO A 21 32.23 -20.03 2.44
CA PRO A 21 32.68 -20.50 3.74
C PRO A 21 32.55 -19.43 4.83
N ARG A 22 32.27 -19.88 6.06
CA ARG A 22 32.08 -19.07 7.27
C ARG A 22 33.36 -18.30 7.63
N ILE A 23 33.23 -16.98 7.83
CA ILE A 23 34.22 -16.13 8.50
C ILE A 23 33.83 -16.00 9.99
N PRO A 24 34.77 -16.09 10.95
CA PRO A 24 34.44 -16.05 12.39
C PRO A 24 34.04 -14.63 12.84
N GLN A 25 33.01 -14.53 13.69
CA GLN A 25 32.58 -13.29 14.34
C GLN A 25 33.58 -12.87 15.44
N MET A 26 34.11 -11.64 15.34
CA MET A 26 34.72 -10.93 16.47
C MET A 26 33.63 -10.16 17.24
N ALA A 27 33.65 -10.31 18.56
CA ALA A 27 32.78 -9.59 19.49
C ALA A 27 33.23 -8.12 19.66
N LEU A 28 32.27 -7.20 19.74
CA LEU A 28 32.49 -5.83 20.23
C LEU A 28 31.54 -5.55 21.42
N PRO A 29 31.97 -4.76 22.42
CA PRO A 29 31.30 -4.66 23.71
C PRO A 29 30.14 -3.65 23.70
N GLY A 30 29.16 -3.89 24.57
CA GLY A 30 27.97 -3.08 24.73
C GLY A 30 28.23 -1.71 25.34
N SER A 31 27.47 -0.72 24.86
CA SER A 31 27.31 0.59 25.48
C SER A 31 25.83 0.85 25.76
N THR A 32 25.49 0.90 27.04
CA THR A 32 24.19 1.31 27.59
C THR A 32 24.03 2.83 27.44
N PHE A 33 23.02 3.28 26.70
CA PHE A 33 22.60 4.69 26.69
C PHE A 33 21.27 4.82 27.45
N GLY A 34 21.34 5.47 28.62
CA GLY A 34 20.17 5.90 29.38
C GLY A 34 19.60 7.20 28.84
N PHE A 35 18.27 7.29 28.73
CA PHE A 35 17.54 8.49 28.35
C PHE A 35 17.15 9.30 29.61
N PRO A 36 17.26 10.64 29.60
CA PRO A 36 16.72 11.49 30.66
C PRO A 36 15.19 11.72 30.47
N PRO A 37 14.44 12.00 31.57
CA PRO A 37 12.98 12.12 31.53
C PRO A 37 12.49 13.46 31.00
N SER A 38 11.24 13.44 30.54
CA SER A 38 10.44 14.49 29.88
C SER A 38 10.20 15.74 30.72
N MET A 39 10.35 16.92 30.10
CA MET A 39 9.85 18.19 30.63
C MET A 39 8.39 18.42 30.25
N ASP A 40 7.56 18.69 31.26
CA ASP A 40 6.16 19.10 31.14
C ASP A 40 6.05 20.52 30.56
N TYR A 41 5.32 20.66 29.45
CA TYR A 41 4.84 21.95 28.96
C TYR A 41 3.31 22.02 29.07
N GLN A 42 2.83 22.77 30.06
CA GLN A 42 1.44 23.19 30.18
C GLN A 42 1.17 24.40 29.27
N LEU A 43 0.15 24.30 28.40
CA LEU A 43 -0.39 25.42 27.63
C LEU A 43 -1.72 25.91 28.25
N PRO A 44 -1.97 27.23 28.33
CA PRO A 44 -3.20 27.75 28.92
C PRO A 44 -4.41 27.58 27.99
N ILE A 45 -5.49 27.05 28.56
CA ILE A 45 -6.83 26.97 27.96
C ILE A 45 -7.45 28.37 28.03
N THR A 46 -7.82 28.93 26.87
CA THR A 46 -8.69 30.13 26.80
C THR A 46 -9.98 29.75 26.08
N THR A 47 -11.09 29.83 26.79
CA THR A 47 -12.44 29.54 26.32
C THR A 47 -13.09 30.79 25.73
N ALA A 48 -13.44 30.76 24.44
CA ALA A 48 -14.32 31.75 23.83
C ALA A 48 -15.59 31.05 23.30
N LYS A 49 -16.72 31.33 23.96
CA LYS A 49 -18.07 30.91 23.57
C LYS A 49 -18.55 31.79 22.40
N LEU A 50 -18.95 31.17 21.29
CA LEU A 50 -19.71 31.82 20.23
C LEU A 50 -21.03 31.06 20.04
N ALA A 51 -22.13 31.75 20.35
CA ALA A 51 -23.50 31.29 20.20
C ALA A 51 -23.97 31.52 18.76
N LEU A 52 -24.55 30.48 18.13
CA LEU A 52 -25.22 30.58 16.83
C LEU A 52 -26.73 30.43 17.04
N LYS A 53 -27.50 31.40 16.54
CA LYS A 53 -28.98 31.40 16.54
C LYS A 53 -29.52 30.63 15.32
N PRO A 54 -30.72 30.01 15.39
CA PRO A 54 -31.26 29.18 14.32
C PRO A 54 -31.95 30.02 13.24
N ILE A 55 -31.74 29.67 11.97
CA ILE A 55 -32.46 30.23 10.82
C ILE A 55 -33.62 29.30 10.45
N ARG A 56 -34.78 29.93 10.26
CA ARG A 56 -36.12 29.36 10.06
C ARG A 56 -36.32 28.96 8.60
N ALA A 57 -36.91 27.79 8.37
CA ALA A 57 -37.31 27.29 7.06
C ALA A 57 -38.53 28.06 6.51
N SER A 58 -38.56 28.27 5.19
CA SER A 58 -39.72 28.79 4.45
C SER A 58 -40.10 27.83 3.32
N THR A 59 -41.36 27.40 3.38
CA THR A 59 -42.11 26.55 2.44
C THR A 59 -42.44 27.29 1.15
N SER A 60 -42.36 26.58 0.01
CA SER A 60 -42.98 27.00 -1.26
C SER A 60 -43.59 25.78 -1.94
N THR A 61 -44.92 25.77 -2.01
CA THR A 61 -45.82 24.88 -2.75
C THR A 61 -46.03 25.38 -4.18
N VAL A 62 -46.02 24.52 -5.21
CA VAL A 62 -47.04 24.42 -6.29
C VAL A 62 -46.87 23.05 -7.06
N PRO A 63 -47.73 22.62 -8.01
CA PRO A 63 -48.72 21.53 -7.86
C PRO A 63 -48.47 20.27 -8.73
N THR A 64 -49.29 19.27 -8.46
CA THR A 64 -49.42 17.90 -9.02
C THR A 64 -50.15 17.81 -10.37
N THR A 65 -49.70 16.88 -11.24
CA THR A 65 -50.59 16.01 -12.06
C THR A 65 -49.85 14.73 -12.50
N PRO A 66 -50.53 13.59 -12.70
CA PRO A 66 -49.92 12.26 -12.69
C PRO A 66 -49.79 11.62 -14.09
N SER A 67 -48.82 10.73 -14.27
CA SER A 67 -48.91 9.68 -15.29
C SER A 67 -48.22 8.39 -14.84
N THR A 68 -48.99 7.33 -14.97
CA THR A 68 -48.77 5.92 -14.65
C THR A 68 -47.77 5.25 -15.58
N THR A 69 -46.82 4.49 -15.02
CA THR A 69 -46.53 3.11 -15.46
C THR A 69 -45.76 2.38 -14.36
N SER A 70 -46.45 1.48 -13.66
CA SER A 70 -45.88 0.60 -12.65
C SER A 70 -45.11 -0.53 -13.33
N THR A 71 -43.80 -0.43 -13.40
CA THR A 71 -42.92 -1.59 -13.55
C THR A 71 -42.56 -2.07 -12.16
N VAL A 72 -43.06 -3.25 -11.80
CA VAL A 72 -42.66 -3.96 -10.58
C VAL A 72 -41.23 -4.43 -10.80
N ALA A 73 -40.26 -3.56 -10.51
CA ALA A 73 -38.88 -3.96 -10.34
C ALA A 73 -38.81 -4.76 -9.03
N SER A 74 -38.56 -6.06 -9.15
CA SER A 74 -38.16 -6.90 -8.03
C SER A 74 -36.96 -6.24 -7.35
N SER A 75 -37.16 -5.77 -6.12
CA SER A 75 -36.08 -5.27 -5.28
C SER A 75 -35.03 -6.37 -5.12
N PRO A 76 -33.76 -6.15 -5.47
CA PRO A 76 -32.72 -7.09 -5.08
C PRO A 76 -32.68 -7.08 -3.56
N THR A 77 -32.90 -8.24 -2.95
CA THR A 77 -32.58 -8.48 -1.53
C THR A 77 -31.18 -7.96 -1.29
N ALA A 78 -31.04 -6.93 -0.44
CA ALA A 78 -29.75 -6.33 -0.11
C ALA A 78 -28.87 -7.43 0.51
N ALA A 79 -27.91 -7.93 -0.25
CA ALA A 79 -26.90 -8.84 0.28
C ALA A 79 -26.20 -8.12 1.43
N SER A 80 -26.10 -8.78 2.59
CA SER A 80 -25.46 -8.20 3.77
C SER A 80 -24.00 -7.88 3.45
N THR A 81 -23.58 -6.64 3.69
CA THR A 81 -22.19 -6.20 3.51
C THR A 81 -21.22 -7.10 4.29
N LYS A 82 -20.19 -7.63 3.62
CA LYS A 82 -19.16 -8.46 4.26
C LYS A 82 -18.28 -7.60 5.15
N LYS A 83 -18.00 -8.06 6.37
CA LYS A 83 -17.18 -7.36 7.36
C LYS A 83 -15.81 -8.00 7.46
N ALA A 84 -14.75 -7.22 7.28
CA ALA A 84 -13.38 -7.69 7.43
C ALA A 84 -12.65 -6.95 8.55
N LEU A 85 -11.78 -7.66 9.26
CA LEU A 85 -10.85 -7.10 10.24
C LEU A 85 -9.43 -7.19 9.69
N VAL A 86 -8.74 -6.03 9.65
CA VAL A 86 -7.30 -5.95 9.40
C VAL A 86 -6.63 -5.34 10.63
N PRO A 87 -5.98 -6.14 11.49
CA PRO A 87 -5.29 -5.63 12.66
C PRO A 87 -3.91 -5.07 12.28
N ILE A 88 -3.54 -3.95 12.89
CA ILE A 88 -2.23 -3.32 12.72
C ILE A 88 -1.58 -3.04 14.08
N GLY A 89 -0.26 -3.13 14.15
CA GLY A 89 0.54 -2.85 15.34
C GLY A 89 1.90 -2.27 14.98
N PHE A 90 2.67 -1.83 15.97
CA PHE A 90 3.99 -1.27 15.74
C PHE A 90 4.87 -2.24 14.93
N GLY A 91 5.37 -1.77 13.79
CA GLY A 91 6.17 -2.58 12.87
C GLY A 91 5.37 -3.52 11.97
N THR A 92 4.05 -3.34 11.82
CA THR A 92 3.28 -3.96 10.73
C THR A 92 3.87 -3.56 9.38
N GLU A 93 3.89 -4.48 8.42
CA GLU A 93 4.31 -4.21 7.04
C GLU A 93 3.23 -3.37 6.32
N GLU A 94 3.58 -2.16 5.90
CA GLU A 94 2.62 -1.18 5.37
C GLU A 94 2.03 -1.56 4.01
N MET A 95 2.80 -2.14 3.09
CA MET A 95 2.30 -2.56 1.78
C MET A 95 1.24 -3.64 1.96
N GLU A 96 1.55 -4.67 2.76
CA GLU A 96 0.66 -5.78 3.05
C GLU A 96 -0.65 -5.31 3.69
N ALA A 97 -0.58 -4.43 4.70
CA ALA A 97 -1.76 -3.93 5.38
C ALA A 97 -2.61 -3.02 4.47
N VAL A 98 -1.99 -2.07 3.77
CA VAL A 98 -2.71 -1.08 2.96
C VAL A 98 -3.30 -1.71 1.70
N ILE A 99 -2.56 -2.57 0.98
CA ILE A 99 -3.08 -3.29 -0.18
C ILE A 99 -4.27 -4.15 0.23
N LEU A 100 -4.21 -4.84 1.36
CA LEU A 100 -5.31 -5.65 1.86
C LEU A 100 -6.56 -4.81 2.15
N VAL A 101 -6.40 -3.67 2.84
CA VAL A 101 -7.52 -2.78 3.17
C VAL A 101 -8.15 -2.18 1.91
N ASP A 102 -7.31 -1.66 1.01
CA ASP A 102 -7.74 -1.04 -0.24
C ASP A 102 -8.51 -2.03 -1.13
N VAL A 103 -7.92 -3.19 -1.41
CA VAL A 103 -8.51 -4.19 -2.31
C VAL A 103 -9.83 -4.74 -1.76
N LEU A 104 -9.90 -5.01 -0.45
CA LEU A 104 -11.14 -5.46 0.19
C LEU A 104 -12.24 -4.38 0.14
N ARG A 105 -11.89 -3.10 0.33
CA ARG A 105 -12.86 -1.98 0.22
C ARG A 105 -13.35 -1.80 -1.21
N ARG A 106 -12.46 -1.92 -2.21
CA ARG A 106 -12.85 -1.91 -3.63
C ARG A 106 -13.81 -3.04 -3.98
N ALA A 107 -13.64 -4.21 -3.37
CA ALA A 107 -14.57 -5.34 -3.52
C ALA A 107 -15.92 -5.16 -2.78
N GLY A 108 -16.09 -4.06 -2.02
CA GLY A 108 -17.33 -3.76 -1.29
C GLY A 108 -17.37 -4.26 0.15
N ALA A 109 -16.24 -4.70 0.74
CA ALA A 109 -16.19 -5.07 2.15
C ALA A 109 -16.17 -3.84 3.08
N GLU A 110 -16.88 -3.95 4.21
CA GLU A 110 -16.70 -3.06 5.35
C GLU A 110 -15.42 -3.49 6.10
N VAL A 111 -14.31 -2.83 5.80
CA VAL A 111 -13.01 -3.13 6.44
C VAL A 111 -12.80 -2.27 7.67
N THR A 112 -12.72 -2.93 8.83
CA THR A 112 -12.27 -2.33 10.10
C THR A 112 -10.75 -2.47 10.21
N VAL A 113 -10.04 -1.35 10.20
CA VAL A 113 -8.61 -1.32 10.58
C VAL A 113 -8.50 -1.11 12.08
N ALA A 114 -7.96 -2.09 12.81
CA ALA A 114 -7.91 -2.05 14.27
C ALA A 114 -6.47 -2.04 14.78
N SER A 115 -6.14 -1.05 15.62
CA SER A 115 -4.83 -1.01 16.30
C SER A 115 -4.81 -2.02 17.45
N VAL A 116 -3.79 -2.88 17.50
CA VAL A 116 -3.49 -3.69 18.69
C VAL A 116 -2.72 -2.93 19.76
N GLU A 117 -2.31 -1.69 19.46
CA GLU A 117 -1.61 -0.79 20.37
C GLU A 117 -2.61 0.02 21.23
N PRO A 118 -2.14 0.64 22.33
CA PRO A 118 -2.94 1.57 23.12
C PRO A 118 -3.43 2.80 22.34
N GLN A 119 -2.73 3.20 21.28
CA GLN A 119 -3.07 4.33 20.43
C GLN A 119 -3.56 3.88 19.05
N LEU A 120 -4.24 4.78 18.31
CA LEU A 120 -4.66 4.51 16.94
C LEU A 120 -3.53 4.70 15.93
N GLU A 121 -2.57 5.57 16.24
CA GLU A 121 -1.42 5.84 15.38
C GLU A 121 -0.37 4.73 15.54
N VAL A 122 0.03 4.15 14.41
CA VAL A 122 0.96 3.03 14.35
C VAL A 122 2.08 3.38 13.38
N HIS A 123 3.32 3.23 13.83
CA HIS A 123 4.50 3.27 12.96
C HIS A 123 4.69 1.89 12.31
N ALA A 124 4.56 1.84 10.99
CA ALA A 124 4.81 0.65 10.18
C ALA A 124 6.32 0.37 10.01
N SER A 125 6.66 -0.80 9.49
CA SER A 125 8.04 -1.30 9.42
C SER A 125 8.98 -0.47 8.51
N GLY A 126 8.46 0.05 7.40
CA GLY A 126 9.15 0.96 6.47
C GLY A 126 9.03 2.43 6.85
N GLY A 127 8.49 2.73 8.05
CA GLY A 127 8.40 4.07 8.61
C GLY A 127 7.17 4.86 8.16
N THR A 128 6.25 4.25 7.41
CA THR A 128 4.94 4.86 7.16
C THR A 128 4.15 4.97 8.47
N LYS A 129 3.47 6.10 8.70
CA LYS A 129 2.59 6.28 9.86
C LYS A 129 1.14 6.05 9.44
N LEU A 130 0.52 5.01 9.98
CA LEU A 130 -0.87 4.65 9.73
C LEU A 130 -1.74 5.03 10.93
N VAL A 131 -3.01 5.32 10.70
CA VAL A 131 -3.99 5.54 11.78
C VAL A 131 -5.13 4.54 11.64
N ALA A 132 -5.28 3.67 12.63
CA ALA A 132 -6.39 2.72 12.70
C ALA A 132 -7.75 3.44 12.83
N ASP A 133 -8.80 2.75 12.41
CA ASP A 133 -10.18 3.22 12.58
C ASP A 133 -10.64 3.12 14.03
N THR A 134 -10.17 2.08 14.73
CA THR A 134 -10.52 1.79 16.11
C THR A 134 -9.41 1.02 16.82
N ARG A 135 -9.56 0.85 18.13
CA ARG A 135 -8.71 -0.05 18.93
C ARG A 135 -9.28 -1.47 18.86
N ILE A 136 -8.40 -2.47 18.91
CA ILE A 136 -8.80 -3.88 18.93
C ILE A 136 -9.72 -4.21 20.11
N SER A 137 -9.59 -3.50 21.23
CA SER A 137 -10.46 -3.64 22.40
C SER A 137 -11.93 -3.38 22.10
N THR A 138 -12.25 -2.56 21.09
CA THR A 138 -13.61 -2.25 20.66
C THR A 138 -14.19 -3.33 19.74
N CYS A 139 -13.37 -4.32 19.36
CA CYS A 139 -13.75 -5.38 18.43
C CYS A 139 -14.03 -6.73 19.11
N SER A 140 -13.90 -6.83 20.45
CA SER A 140 -14.04 -8.10 21.20
C SER A 140 -15.30 -8.88 20.89
N ASP A 141 -16.42 -8.18 20.75
CA ASP A 141 -17.75 -8.78 20.58
C ASP A 141 -18.26 -8.68 19.13
N ARG A 142 -17.41 -8.21 18.21
CA ARG A 142 -17.75 -8.09 16.80
C ARG A 142 -17.51 -9.42 16.10
N VAL A 143 -18.44 -9.78 15.21
CA VAL A 143 -18.28 -10.90 14.28
C VAL A 143 -17.83 -10.33 12.93
N PHE A 144 -16.82 -10.97 12.36
CA PHE A 144 -16.30 -10.66 11.02
C PHE A 144 -16.52 -11.87 10.11
N ASP A 145 -16.66 -11.60 8.82
CA ASP A 145 -16.62 -12.62 7.76
C ASP A 145 -15.19 -13.01 7.38
N LEU A 146 -14.23 -12.11 7.68
CA LEU A 146 -12.81 -12.29 7.42
C LEU A 146 -11.95 -11.62 8.50
N VAL A 147 -10.91 -12.32 8.98
CA VAL A 147 -9.78 -11.72 9.72
C VAL A 147 -8.48 -11.95 8.93
N ALA A 148 -7.86 -10.88 8.44
CA ALA A 148 -6.67 -10.98 7.60
C ALA A 148 -5.48 -10.24 8.23
N LEU A 149 -4.45 -10.98 8.60
CA LEU A 149 -3.31 -10.50 9.37
C LEU A 149 -2.12 -10.13 8.45
N PRO A 150 -1.72 -8.84 8.41
CA PRO A 150 -0.48 -8.44 7.77
C PRO A 150 0.73 -8.92 8.57
N GLY A 151 1.87 -9.02 7.90
CA GLY A 151 3.16 -9.39 8.47
C GLY A 151 3.92 -8.20 9.02
N GLY A 152 5.24 -8.23 8.81
CA GLY A 152 6.20 -7.26 9.33
C GLY A 152 6.72 -7.63 10.71
N MET A 153 7.95 -7.20 11.00
CA MET A 153 8.55 -7.34 12.33
C MET A 153 8.91 -5.94 12.86
N PRO A 154 8.60 -5.62 14.13
CA PRO A 154 7.96 -6.49 15.13
C PRO A 154 6.43 -6.66 15.01
N GLY A 155 5.77 -6.16 13.95
CA GLY A 155 4.31 -6.17 13.81
C GLY A 155 3.63 -7.50 14.09
N SER A 156 4.07 -8.60 13.46
CA SER A 156 3.52 -9.93 13.71
C SER A 156 3.68 -10.41 15.16
N ALA A 157 4.73 -9.99 15.86
CA ALA A 157 4.88 -10.27 17.29
C ALA A 157 3.86 -9.47 18.11
N GLN A 158 3.62 -8.19 17.79
CA GLN A 158 2.56 -7.41 18.42
C GLN A 158 1.17 -8.02 18.20
N LEU A 159 0.91 -8.50 16.99
CA LEU A 159 -0.33 -9.23 16.69
C LEU A 159 -0.43 -10.51 17.53
N ARG A 160 0.65 -11.31 17.62
CA ARG A 160 0.72 -12.56 18.41
C ARG A 160 0.40 -12.34 19.88
N ASP A 161 0.93 -11.26 20.45
CA ASP A 161 0.86 -10.97 21.89
C ASP A 161 -0.47 -10.28 22.28
N CYS A 162 -1.30 -9.92 21.30
CA CYS A 162 -2.63 -9.37 21.53
C CYS A 162 -3.65 -10.48 21.83
N GLU A 163 -3.97 -10.68 23.11
CA GLU A 163 -4.95 -11.70 23.55
C GLU A 163 -6.36 -11.48 22.99
N ILE A 164 -6.78 -10.23 22.77
CA ILE A 164 -8.10 -9.94 22.16
C ILE A 164 -8.13 -10.41 20.70
N LEU A 165 -7.09 -10.09 19.93
CA LEU A 165 -6.99 -10.52 18.54
C LEU A 165 -6.90 -12.04 18.42
N LYS A 166 -6.14 -12.70 19.31
CA LYS A 166 -6.07 -14.15 19.39
C LYS A 166 -7.46 -14.76 19.60
N LYS A 167 -8.23 -14.26 20.57
CA LYS A 167 -9.61 -14.73 20.82
C LYS A 167 -10.52 -14.56 19.60
N ILE A 168 -10.48 -13.39 18.95
CA ILE A 168 -11.27 -13.13 17.73
C ILE A 168 -10.90 -14.13 16.63
N THR A 169 -9.60 -14.34 16.39
CA THR A 169 -9.11 -15.19 15.30
C THR A 169 -9.33 -16.68 15.58
N SER A 170 -9.15 -17.13 16.83
CA SER A 170 -9.44 -18.50 17.25
C SER A 170 -10.92 -18.82 17.12
N LYS A 171 -11.80 -17.93 17.60
CA LYS A 171 -13.25 -18.06 17.40
C LYS A 171 -13.59 -18.11 15.90
N GLN A 172 -12.85 -17.35 15.08
CA GLN A 172 -13.05 -17.40 13.65
C GLN A 172 -12.80 -18.79 13.06
N ALA A 173 -11.68 -19.41 13.43
CA ALA A 173 -11.31 -20.73 12.97
C ALA A 173 -12.28 -21.82 13.48
N GLU A 174 -12.68 -21.74 14.76
CA GLU A 174 -13.66 -22.65 15.38
C GLU A 174 -15.01 -22.62 14.66
N GLU A 175 -15.48 -21.43 14.26
CA GLU A 175 -16.73 -21.22 13.55
C GLU A 175 -16.58 -21.39 12.01
N LYS A 176 -15.41 -21.86 11.53
CA LYS A 176 -15.12 -22.13 10.11
C LYS A 176 -15.36 -20.95 9.16
N ARG A 177 -15.20 -19.70 9.60
CA ARG A 177 -15.13 -18.56 8.65
C ARG A 177 -13.69 -18.10 8.41
N LEU A 178 -13.54 -17.22 7.43
CA LEU A 178 -12.27 -17.00 6.77
C LEU A 178 -11.27 -16.28 7.68
N TYR A 179 -10.04 -16.76 7.66
CA TYR A 179 -8.91 -16.02 8.18
C TYR A 179 -7.67 -16.24 7.33
N GLY A 180 -6.70 -15.33 7.45
CA GLY A 180 -5.47 -15.47 6.71
C GLY A 180 -4.32 -14.68 7.28
N GLY A 181 -3.11 -15.06 6.89
CA GLY A 181 -1.90 -14.37 7.28
C GLY A 181 -0.92 -14.30 6.11
N ILE A 182 -0.27 -13.17 5.95
CA ILE A 182 0.77 -12.98 4.93
C ILE A 182 2.13 -12.79 5.59
N SER A 183 3.19 -13.17 4.88
CA SER A 183 4.57 -12.86 5.24
C SER A 183 4.99 -13.52 6.55
N THR A 184 5.32 -12.75 7.57
CA THR A 184 5.71 -13.26 8.89
C THR A 184 4.53 -13.71 9.74
N ALA A 185 3.30 -13.27 9.45
CA ALA A 185 2.13 -13.58 10.28
C ALA A 185 1.82 -15.08 10.40
N PRO A 186 1.92 -15.92 9.35
CA PRO A 186 1.74 -17.37 9.50
C PRO A 186 2.70 -17.99 10.52
N ALA A 187 4.00 -17.73 10.37
CA ALA A 187 5.02 -18.36 11.22
C ALA A 187 5.13 -17.75 12.62
N VAL A 188 4.87 -16.44 12.75
CA VAL A 188 5.09 -15.70 14.01
C VAL A 188 3.79 -15.55 14.81
N THR A 189 2.64 -15.46 14.17
CA THR A 189 1.35 -15.19 14.83
C THR A 189 0.45 -16.43 14.84
N LEU A 190 0.11 -16.97 13.67
CA LEU A 190 -0.87 -18.06 13.55
C LEU A 190 -0.34 -19.40 14.06
N LEU A 191 0.94 -19.68 13.85
CA LEU A 191 1.57 -20.92 14.32
C LEU A 191 1.54 -21.05 15.86
N PRO A 192 2.00 -20.06 16.66
CA PRO A 192 1.87 -20.13 18.12
C PRO A 192 0.44 -20.23 18.64
N TRP A 193 -0.55 -19.67 17.91
CA TRP A 193 -1.97 -19.82 18.25
C TRP A 193 -2.55 -21.19 17.88
N GLY A 194 -1.77 -22.06 17.22
CA GLY A 194 -2.19 -23.39 16.82
C GLY A 194 -3.13 -23.41 15.61
N LEU A 195 -3.26 -22.29 14.88
CA LEU A 195 -4.20 -22.13 13.78
C LEU A 195 -3.70 -22.69 12.43
N LEU A 196 -2.49 -23.25 12.40
CA LEU A 196 -1.93 -23.92 11.21
C LEU A 196 -2.02 -25.45 11.25
N LYS A 197 -2.60 -26.04 12.31
CA LYS A 197 -2.62 -27.49 12.51
C LYS A 197 -3.31 -28.19 11.34
N ARG A 198 -2.58 -29.11 10.69
CA ARG A 198 -3.06 -29.91 9.55
C ARG A 198 -3.48 -29.08 8.33
N LYS A 199 -2.91 -27.90 8.15
CA LYS A 199 -3.19 -27.00 7.03
C LYS A 199 -1.91 -26.71 6.26
N ARG A 200 -1.93 -26.95 4.94
CA ARG A 200 -0.82 -26.53 4.07
C ARG A 200 -0.68 -25.01 4.16
N THR A 201 0.55 -24.54 4.36
CA THR A 201 0.82 -23.14 4.70
C THR A 201 2.06 -22.64 3.99
N THR A 202 2.01 -21.43 3.46
CA THR A 202 3.17 -20.67 2.99
C THR A 202 3.42 -19.50 3.94
N CYS A 203 4.61 -18.91 3.89
CA CYS A 203 4.96 -17.71 4.65
C CYS A 203 6.15 -17.01 3.98
N HIS A 204 6.71 -15.98 4.61
CA HIS A 204 7.92 -15.35 4.10
C HIS A 204 9.08 -16.36 3.97
N PRO A 205 9.83 -16.42 2.84
CA PRO A 205 10.96 -17.32 2.62
C PRO A 205 11.94 -17.41 3.80
N ALA A 206 12.27 -16.27 4.41
CA ALA A 206 13.18 -16.18 5.57
C ALA A 206 12.63 -16.77 6.89
N PHE A 207 11.37 -17.20 6.94
CA PHE A 207 10.72 -17.78 8.13
C PHE A 207 10.23 -19.22 7.89
N PHE A 208 10.53 -19.83 6.74
CA PHE A 208 10.09 -21.18 6.39
C PHE A 208 10.59 -22.25 7.36
N ASP A 209 11.79 -22.07 7.90
CA ASP A 209 12.42 -22.96 8.88
C ASP A 209 11.62 -23.06 10.18
N ARG A 210 10.74 -22.08 10.46
CA ARG A 210 9.84 -22.11 11.62
C ARG A 210 8.56 -22.89 11.38
N LEU A 211 8.18 -23.16 10.13
CA LEU A 211 6.98 -23.92 9.82
C LEU A 211 7.24 -25.43 9.91
N PRO A 212 6.25 -26.23 10.33
CA PRO A 212 6.35 -27.69 10.27
C PRO A 212 6.54 -28.16 8.81
N THR A 213 7.65 -28.85 8.53
CA THR A 213 8.08 -29.20 7.17
C THR A 213 7.01 -29.92 6.36
N PHE A 214 6.22 -30.81 6.99
CA PHE A 214 5.18 -31.59 6.30
C PHE A 214 4.04 -30.72 5.73
N TRP A 215 3.78 -29.57 6.33
CA TRP A 215 2.70 -28.67 5.92
C TRP A 215 3.19 -27.42 5.19
N ALA A 216 4.50 -27.15 5.21
CA ALA A 216 5.09 -25.99 4.54
C ALA A 216 5.09 -26.16 3.01
N VAL A 217 4.64 -25.13 2.29
CA VAL A 217 4.62 -25.11 0.81
C VAL A 217 5.20 -23.80 0.29
N LYS A 218 5.84 -23.83 -0.88
CA LYS A 218 6.56 -22.68 -1.47
C LYS A 218 5.72 -21.82 -2.42
N SER A 219 4.42 -22.06 -2.55
CA SER A 219 3.55 -21.27 -3.43
C SER A 219 3.40 -19.83 -2.90
N ASN A 220 3.20 -18.87 -3.81
CA ASN A 220 2.96 -17.46 -3.48
C ASN A 220 1.67 -17.27 -2.65
N ILE A 221 0.71 -18.16 -2.87
CA ILE A 221 -0.59 -18.21 -2.18
C ILE A 221 -0.90 -19.66 -1.85
N GLN A 222 -1.47 -19.93 -0.68
CA GLN A 222 -1.95 -21.25 -0.28
C GLN A 222 -3.26 -21.13 0.48
N VAL A 223 -4.30 -21.76 -0.05
CA VAL A 223 -5.62 -21.90 0.58
C VAL A 223 -5.74 -23.30 1.19
N SER A 224 -6.15 -23.40 2.45
CA SER A 224 -6.30 -24.64 3.20
C SER A 224 -7.57 -24.61 4.05
N GLY A 225 -8.71 -24.88 3.41
CA GLY A 225 -10.03 -24.67 3.99
C GLY A 225 -10.29 -23.18 4.16
N GLU A 226 -10.63 -22.77 5.37
CA GLU A 226 -10.90 -21.39 5.74
C GLU A 226 -9.63 -20.52 5.96
N LEU A 227 -8.44 -21.14 5.93
CA LEU A 227 -7.15 -20.46 6.07
C LEU A 227 -6.59 -20.11 4.68
N THR A 228 -6.21 -18.84 4.49
CA THR A 228 -5.41 -18.40 3.34
C THR A 228 -4.07 -17.82 3.79
N THR A 229 -2.95 -18.20 3.15
CA THR A 229 -1.62 -17.67 3.48
C THR A 229 -0.81 -17.26 2.27
N SER A 230 0.08 -16.27 2.44
CA SER A 230 0.91 -15.72 1.36
C SER A 230 2.31 -15.32 1.84
N GLN A 231 3.22 -14.97 0.94
CA GLN A 231 4.67 -14.92 1.21
C GLN A 231 5.23 -13.55 1.60
N GLY A 232 4.76 -12.44 1.06
CA GLY A 232 5.37 -11.14 1.35
C GLY A 232 4.72 -9.98 0.62
N PRO A 233 5.30 -8.77 0.71
CA PRO A 233 4.77 -7.57 0.08
C PRO A 233 4.52 -7.72 -1.44
N GLY A 234 5.40 -8.43 -2.13
CA GLY A 234 5.31 -8.73 -3.55
C GLY A 234 4.17 -9.68 -3.93
N THR A 235 3.57 -10.37 -2.96
CA THR A 235 2.42 -11.26 -3.15
C THR A 235 1.13 -10.73 -2.51
N SER A 236 1.12 -9.50 -1.98
CA SER A 236 -0.04 -8.92 -1.27
C SER A 236 -1.29 -8.78 -2.14
N PHE A 237 -1.15 -8.39 -3.41
CA PHE A 237 -2.30 -8.33 -4.32
C PHE A 237 -2.92 -9.71 -4.56
N LEU A 238 -2.09 -10.74 -4.77
CA LEU A 238 -2.58 -12.12 -4.94
C LEU A 238 -3.29 -12.62 -3.68
N PHE A 239 -2.75 -12.28 -2.50
CA PHE A 239 -3.37 -12.60 -1.22
C PHE A 239 -4.73 -11.93 -1.06
N ALA A 240 -4.82 -10.63 -1.32
CA ALA A 240 -6.06 -9.87 -1.19
C ALA A 240 -7.12 -10.36 -2.20
N LEU A 241 -6.75 -10.61 -3.46
CA LEU A 241 -7.67 -11.13 -4.47
C LEU A 241 -8.18 -12.53 -4.16
N ALA A 242 -7.34 -13.42 -3.60
CA ALA A 242 -7.77 -14.74 -3.16
C ALA A 242 -8.79 -14.65 -1.99
N LEU A 243 -8.67 -13.64 -1.13
CA LEU A 243 -9.65 -13.38 -0.07
C LEU A 243 -10.94 -12.77 -0.63
N VAL A 244 -10.84 -11.87 -1.63
CA VAL A 244 -12.01 -11.33 -2.35
C VAL A 244 -12.78 -12.46 -3.04
N GLU A 245 -12.10 -13.39 -3.72
CA GLU A 245 -12.74 -14.55 -4.36
C GLU A 245 -13.54 -15.39 -3.35
N GLN A 246 -12.97 -15.66 -2.18
CA GLN A 246 -13.64 -16.45 -1.14
C GLN A 246 -14.82 -15.71 -0.50
N LEU A 247 -14.79 -14.37 -0.44
CA LEU A 247 -15.85 -13.55 0.16
C LEU A 247 -16.99 -13.22 -0.81
N PHE A 248 -16.66 -12.93 -2.07
CA PHE A 248 -17.55 -12.32 -3.06
C PHE A 248 -17.65 -13.10 -4.38
N GLY A 249 -16.83 -14.14 -4.56
CA GLY A 249 -16.80 -14.97 -5.76
C GLY A 249 -15.78 -14.52 -6.81
N GLU A 250 -15.48 -15.43 -7.73
CA GLU A 250 -14.45 -15.28 -8.78
C GLU A 250 -14.71 -14.07 -9.69
N SER A 251 -15.97 -13.79 -10.04
CA SER A 251 -16.31 -12.65 -10.90
C SER A 251 -15.87 -11.31 -10.30
N VAL A 252 -16.11 -11.11 -8.99
CA VAL A 252 -15.72 -9.87 -8.30
C VAL A 252 -14.19 -9.82 -8.19
N ALA A 253 -13.54 -10.93 -7.84
CA ALA A 253 -12.08 -10.98 -7.78
C ALA A 253 -11.43 -10.62 -9.13
N ARG A 254 -11.98 -11.12 -10.25
CA ARG A 254 -11.50 -10.81 -11.60
C ARG A 254 -11.68 -9.33 -11.93
N GLU A 255 -12.85 -8.75 -11.67
CA GLU A 255 -13.12 -7.32 -11.91
C GLU A 255 -12.16 -6.43 -11.10
N ILE A 256 -11.97 -6.73 -9.82
CA ILE A 256 -11.02 -6.00 -8.98
C ILE A 256 -9.58 -6.21 -9.48
N GLY A 257 -9.21 -7.41 -9.93
CA GLY A 257 -7.90 -7.67 -10.54
C GLY A 257 -7.64 -6.80 -11.77
N GLU A 258 -8.62 -6.68 -12.67
CA GLU A 258 -8.54 -5.83 -13.86
C GLU A 258 -8.37 -4.35 -13.47
N LEU A 259 -9.15 -3.87 -12.49
CA LEU A 259 -9.03 -2.50 -11.97
C LEU A 259 -7.65 -2.20 -11.36
N LEU A 260 -6.99 -3.21 -10.79
CA LEU A 260 -5.66 -3.09 -10.17
C LEU A 260 -4.50 -3.26 -11.16
N PHE A 261 -4.78 -3.49 -12.45
CA PHE A 261 -3.80 -3.88 -13.47
C PHE A 261 -3.08 -5.20 -13.15
N MET A 262 -3.77 -6.11 -12.46
CA MET A 262 -3.32 -7.49 -12.22
C MET A 262 -3.66 -8.35 -13.44
N HIS A 263 -3.02 -8.10 -14.58
CA HIS A 263 -3.15 -8.96 -15.75
C HIS A 263 -2.18 -10.14 -15.68
N SER A 264 -2.55 -11.27 -16.29
CA SER A 264 -1.61 -12.35 -16.59
C SER A 264 -0.43 -11.78 -17.37
N ALA A 265 0.75 -12.39 -17.24
CA ALA A 265 1.98 -11.95 -17.90
C ALA A 265 1.77 -11.77 -19.41
N ASP A 266 1.43 -10.56 -19.85
CA ASP A 266 1.52 -10.15 -21.23
C ASP A 266 3.01 -10.15 -21.59
N ASP A 267 3.36 -10.56 -22.82
CA ASP A 267 4.70 -10.43 -23.42
C ASP A 267 5.19 -8.97 -23.54
N LYS A 268 4.47 -8.02 -22.93
CA LYS A 268 4.79 -6.60 -22.91
C LYS A 268 5.99 -6.32 -22.00
N PRO A 269 6.88 -5.41 -22.40
CA PRO A 269 8.06 -5.08 -21.61
C PRO A 269 7.66 -4.49 -20.25
N ARG A 270 8.26 -4.93 -19.14
CA ARG A 270 7.99 -4.32 -17.82
C ARG A 270 8.39 -2.84 -17.76
N LYS A 271 9.44 -2.48 -18.49
CA LYS A 271 10.01 -1.13 -18.52
C LYS A 271 10.51 -0.80 -19.92
N GLU A 272 10.28 0.42 -20.38
CA GLU A 272 10.92 1.00 -21.56
C GLU A 272 11.64 2.30 -21.21
N GLU A 273 12.82 2.54 -21.80
CA GLU A 273 13.66 3.70 -21.50
C GLU A 273 14.09 4.41 -22.78
N PHE A 274 13.75 5.69 -22.86
CA PHE A 274 14.06 6.61 -23.94
C PHE A 274 15.01 7.70 -23.45
N ASN A 275 15.76 8.30 -24.38
CA ASN A 275 16.67 9.42 -24.08
C ASN A 275 17.55 9.14 -22.85
N LYS A 276 18.17 7.96 -22.82
CA LYS A 276 18.85 7.41 -21.64
C LYS A 276 19.89 8.39 -21.09
N VAL A 277 19.75 8.73 -19.81
CA VAL A 277 20.72 9.52 -19.02
C VAL A 277 21.02 8.83 -17.71
N ASP A 278 22.18 9.10 -17.13
CA ASP A 278 22.52 8.61 -15.80
C ASP A 278 21.79 9.41 -14.71
N TRP A 279 21.38 8.72 -13.64
CA TRP A 279 20.71 9.28 -12.46
C TRP A 279 21.61 9.21 -11.21
N ALA A 280 22.86 8.76 -11.36
CA ALA A 280 23.81 8.71 -10.27
C ALA A 280 23.98 10.08 -9.60
N VAL A 281 23.89 10.07 -8.26
CA VAL A 281 24.13 11.22 -7.40
C VAL A 281 25.25 10.90 -6.41
N SER A 282 26.04 11.90 -6.04
CA SER A 282 27.21 11.74 -5.15
C SER A 282 26.87 11.66 -3.65
N HIS A 283 25.58 11.64 -3.31
CA HIS A 283 25.05 11.66 -1.95
C HIS A 283 23.88 10.69 -1.84
N THR A 284 23.32 10.52 -0.63
CA THR A 284 22.09 9.75 -0.45
C THR A 284 20.95 10.42 -1.22
N PRO A 285 20.32 9.74 -2.22
CA PRO A 285 19.25 10.34 -3.00
C PRO A 285 18.10 10.77 -2.10
N ARG A 286 17.58 11.96 -2.36
CA ARG A 286 16.47 12.54 -1.62
C ARG A 286 15.24 12.68 -2.49
N VAL A 287 14.13 12.09 -2.03
CA VAL A 287 12.88 12.00 -2.79
C VAL A 287 11.75 12.68 -2.04
N LEU A 288 11.01 13.55 -2.73
CA LEU A 288 9.77 14.12 -2.22
C LEU A 288 8.58 13.36 -2.80
N VAL A 289 7.66 12.93 -1.93
CA VAL A 289 6.36 12.39 -2.29
C VAL A 289 5.26 13.32 -1.76
N PRO A 290 4.77 14.28 -2.56
CA PRO A 290 3.67 15.15 -2.18
C PRO A 290 2.37 14.37 -2.12
N VAL A 291 1.62 14.51 -1.02
CA VAL A 291 0.35 13.80 -0.80
C VAL A 291 -0.76 14.78 -0.45
N ALA A 292 -2.00 14.40 -0.75
CA ALA A 292 -3.20 15.17 -0.45
C ALA A 292 -4.33 14.22 -0.01
N ASN A 293 -5.43 14.78 0.50
CA ASN A 293 -6.63 13.97 0.72
C ASN A 293 -7.11 13.38 -0.62
N GLY A 294 -7.41 12.08 -0.61
CA GLY A 294 -7.80 11.32 -1.78
C GLY A 294 -6.65 10.92 -2.70
N SER A 295 -5.39 11.07 -2.27
CA SER A 295 -4.25 10.41 -2.92
C SER A 295 -4.37 8.89 -2.79
N GLU A 296 -3.82 8.16 -3.76
CA GLU A 296 -3.84 6.70 -3.80
C GLU A 296 -2.89 6.11 -2.74
N GLU A 297 -3.43 5.39 -1.75
CA GLU A 297 -2.70 4.84 -0.62
C GLU A 297 -1.68 3.75 -0.97
N ILE A 298 -2.03 2.80 -1.85
CA ILE A 298 -1.14 1.74 -2.33
C ILE A 298 0.08 2.36 -2.99
N GLU A 299 -0.12 3.36 -3.85
CA GLU A 299 0.97 4.02 -4.56
C GLU A 299 1.91 4.73 -3.57
N ILE A 300 1.34 5.47 -2.61
CA ILE A 300 2.12 6.15 -1.56
C ILE A 300 2.98 5.14 -0.80
N VAL A 301 2.38 4.12 -0.19
CA VAL A 301 3.12 3.24 0.72
C VAL A 301 4.13 2.37 -0.04
N THR A 302 3.80 1.94 -1.25
CA THR A 302 4.71 1.11 -2.07
C THR A 302 5.93 1.91 -2.51
N ILE A 303 5.74 3.16 -2.97
CA ILE A 303 6.88 4.04 -3.33
C ILE A 303 7.75 4.28 -2.11
N VAL A 304 7.15 4.67 -0.99
CA VAL A 304 7.88 5.05 0.22
C VAL A 304 8.65 3.88 0.79
N ASP A 305 8.01 2.71 0.96
CA ASP A 305 8.63 1.53 1.56
C ASP A 305 9.80 1.02 0.71
N ILE A 306 9.60 0.82 -0.61
CA ILE A 306 10.64 0.30 -1.51
C ILE A 306 11.87 1.24 -1.55
N LEU A 307 11.64 2.55 -1.64
CA LEU A 307 12.74 3.52 -1.66
C LEU A 307 13.48 3.58 -0.31
N ARG A 308 12.76 3.53 0.82
CA ARG A 308 13.40 3.49 2.15
C ARG A 308 14.17 2.20 2.40
N ARG A 309 13.70 1.04 1.91
CA ARG A 309 14.46 -0.23 1.90
C ARG A 309 15.76 -0.10 1.11
N ALA A 310 15.76 0.67 0.03
CA ALA A 310 16.95 1.00 -0.75
C ALA A 310 17.86 2.07 -0.12
N LYS A 311 17.51 2.59 1.07
CA LYS A 311 18.23 3.66 1.80
C LYS A 311 18.18 5.03 1.11
N VAL A 312 17.08 5.31 0.40
CA VAL A 312 16.74 6.66 -0.08
C VAL A 312 16.16 7.49 1.07
N ASP A 313 16.50 8.77 1.15
CA ASP A 313 15.85 9.73 2.06
C ASP A 313 14.51 10.17 1.46
N VAL A 314 13.42 9.56 1.91
CA VAL A 314 12.07 9.82 1.39
C VAL A 314 11.30 10.71 2.35
N VAL A 315 10.88 11.86 1.85
CA VAL A 315 10.02 12.82 2.54
C VAL A 315 8.61 12.75 1.98
N VAL A 316 7.65 12.35 2.80
CA VAL A 316 6.21 12.44 2.49
C VAL A 316 5.70 13.79 2.98
N ALA A 317 5.19 14.63 2.07
CA ALA A 317 4.78 15.99 2.40
C ALA A 317 3.32 16.26 2.05
N SER A 318 2.53 16.66 3.05
CA SER A 318 1.12 17.00 2.85
C SER A 318 0.96 18.38 2.22
N VAL A 319 0.23 18.48 1.12
CA VAL A 319 -0.18 19.79 0.55
C VAL A 319 -1.38 20.41 1.25
N GLU A 320 -1.97 19.69 2.20
CA GLU A 320 -3.09 20.14 3.02
C GLU A 320 -2.63 21.06 4.15
N LYS A 321 -3.58 21.52 4.98
CA LYS A 321 -3.28 22.25 6.23
C LYS A 321 -2.87 21.33 7.40
N SER A 322 -2.89 20.02 7.19
CA SER A 322 -2.64 19.00 8.20
C SER A 322 -1.76 17.91 7.61
N VAL A 323 -0.90 17.31 8.43
CA VAL A 323 -0.11 16.13 8.04
C VAL A 323 -0.97 14.85 7.98
N LYS A 324 -2.17 14.84 8.56
CA LYS A 324 -3.10 13.71 8.50
C LYS A 324 -3.83 13.72 7.15
N ILE A 325 -3.68 12.63 6.41
CA ILE A 325 -4.26 12.40 5.09
C ILE A 325 -5.29 11.29 5.17
N LEU A 326 -6.47 11.55 4.62
CA LEU A 326 -7.44 10.50 4.29
C LEU A 326 -7.24 10.13 2.81
N ALA A 327 -6.72 8.93 2.55
CA ALA A 327 -6.45 8.43 1.21
C ALA A 327 -7.74 7.98 0.49
N SER A 328 -7.60 7.56 -0.77
CA SER A 328 -8.70 7.36 -1.70
C SER A 328 -9.69 6.25 -1.31
N GLN A 329 -9.20 5.14 -0.74
CA GLN A 329 -10.00 4.05 -0.17
C GLN A 329 -10.07 4.16 1.37
N GLY A 330 -9.92 5.36 1.92
CA GLY A 330 -10.15 5.66 3.32
C GLY A 330 -9.06 5.18 4.28
N VAL A 331 -7.89 4.76 3.79
CA VAL A 331 -6.71 4.57 4.65
C VAL A 331 -6.26 5.92 5.20
N LYS A 332 -5.94 5.99 6.49
CA LYS A 332 -5.46 7.20 7.15
C LYS A 332 -3.95 7.14 7.30
N ILE A 333 -3.25 8.09 6.69
CA ILE A 333 -1.79 8.18 6.68
C ILE A 333 -1.37 9.50 7.35
N ILE A 334 -0.25 9.52 8.07
CA ILE A 334 0.36 10.75 8.56
C ILE A 334 1.62 11.02 7.75
N ALA A 335 1.62 12.12 7.00
CA ALA A 335 2.79 12.62 6.28
C ALA A 335 3.88 13.06 7.26
N ASP A 336 5.14 13.08 6.80
CA ASP A 336 6.28 13.46 7.64
C ASP A 336 6.23 14.95 8.02
N LYS A 337 5.75 15.81 7.11
CA LYS A 337 5.59 17.25 7.31
C LYS A 337 4.62 17.90 6.33
N LEU A 338 4.35 19.19 6.52
CA LEU A 338 3.60 20.00 5.55
C LEU A 338 4.50 20.36 4.35
N ILE A 339 3.88 20.58 3.19
CA ILE A 339 4.60 20.96 1.96
C ILE A 339 5.37 22.28 2.10
N GLY A 340 4.88 23.19 2.96
CA GLY A 340 5.58 24.44 3.27
C GLY A 340 6.94 24.20 3.91
N ASP A 341 7.02 23.27 4.86
CA ASP A 341 8.27 22.90 5.54
C ASP A 341 9.18 22.07 4.63
N ALA A 342 8.58 21.29 3.72
CA ALA A 342 9.31 20.52 2.72
C ALA A 342 9.93 21.41 1.63
N ALA A 343 9.38 22.59 1.38
CA ALA A 343 9.79 23.46 0.26
C ALA A 343 11.17 24.11 0.44
N GLY A 344 11.71 24.17 1.66
CA GLY A 344 13.05 24.69 1.93
C GLY A 344 14.19 23.73 1.60
N SER A 345 13.90 22.59 0.98
CA SER A 345 14.86 21.52 0.70
C SER A 345 15.00 21.25 -0.79
N ILE A 346 16.17 20.80 -1.20
CA ILE A 346 16.44 20.29 -2.56
C ILE A 346 16.18 18.79 -2.56
N TYR A 347 15.56 18.29 -3.63
CA TYR A 347 15.27 16.88 -3.86
C TYR A 347 15.82 16.46 -5.22
N ASP A 348 16.37 15.26 -5.30
CA ASP A 348 16.83 14.69 -6.58
C ASP A 348 15.64 14.31 -7.45
N LEU A 349 14.57 13.83 -6.82
CA LEU A 349 13.35 13.38 -7.50
C LEU A 349 12.10 13.82 -6.73
N ILE A 350 11.10 14.33 -7.44
CA ILE A 350 9.74 14.54 -6.91
C ILE A 350 8.81 13.53 -7.59
N ILE A 351 8.10 12.71 -6.81
CA ILE A 351 7.17 11.70 -7.31
C ILE A 351 5.74 12.07 -6.91
N LEU A 352 4.86 12.20 -7.91
CA LEU A 352 3.44 12.43 -7.67
C LEU A 352 2.69 11.09 -7.65
N PRO A 353 2.07 10.70 -6.52
CA PRO A 353 1.14 9.58 -6.49
C PRO A 353 -0.21 10.00 -7.09
N GLY A 354 -0.94 9.03 -7.61
CA GLY A 354 -2.26 9.18 -8.20
C GLY A 354 -3.39 9.40 -7.19
N GLY A 355 -4.58 8.93 -7.59
CA GLY A 355 -5.85 9.20 -6.92
C GLY A 355 -6.52 10.44 -7.51
N VAL A 356 -7.74 10.30 -8.03
CA VAL A 356 -8.42 11.37 -8.78
C VAL A 356 -8.62 12.62 -7.93
N ALA A 357 -9.12 12.44 -6.70
CA ALA A 357 -9.32 13.54 -5.76
C ALA A 357 -7.98 14.15 -5.31
N GLY A 358 -7.00 13.31 -4.95
CA GLY A 358 -5.66 13.74 -4.54
C GLY A 358 -4.94 14.53 -5.64
N THR A 359 -4.96 14.02 -6.87
CA THR A 359 -4.42 14.70 -8.06
C THR A 359 -5.02 16.09 -8.23
N GLY A 360 -6.34 16.24 -8.07
CA GLY A 360 -7.01 17.53 -8.11
C GLY A 360 -6.55 18.51 -7.04
N GLN A 361 -6.19 18.03 -5.84
CA GLN A 361 -5.65 18.87 -4.77
C GLN A 361 -4.17 19.21 -4.99
N LEU A 362 -3.35 18.23 -5.39
CA LEU A 362 -1.95 18.44 -5.76
C LEU A 362 -1.83 19.54 -6.82
N GLN A 363 -2.68 19.52 -7.84
CA GLN A 363 -2.71 20.52 -8.91
C GLN A 363 -3.01 21.95 -8.41
N LYS A 364 -3.78 22.11 -7.33
CA LYS A 364 -4.15 23.42 -6.76
C LYS A 364 -3.05 24.02 -5.87
N SER A 365 -2.09 23.20 -5.43
CA SER A 365 -1.03 23.65 -4.52
C SER A 365 -0.03 24.57 -5.22
N ARG A 366 -0.04 25.85 -4.83
CA ARG A 366 0.92 26.85 -5.36
C ARG A 366 2.36 26.52 -4.99
N ILE A 367 2.57 25.98 -3.78
CA ILE A 367 3.90 25.58 -3.30
C ILE A 367 4.42 24.42 -4.14
N LEU A 368 3.58 23.39 -4.37
CA LEU A 368 3.98 22.26 -5.20
C LEU A 368 4.26 22.69 -6.64
N LYS A 369 3.42 23.54 -7.23
CA LYS A 369 3.66 24.11 -8.57
C LYS A 369 5.02 24.82 -8.66
N LYS A 370 5.39 25.59 -7.63
CA LYS A 370 6.70 26.26 -7.56
C LYS A 370 7.82 25.22 -7.52
N LEU A 371 7.73 24.23 -6.62
CA LEU A 371 8.74 23.17 -6.49
C LEU A 371 8.93 22.39 -7.79
N LEU A 372 7.85 22.02 -8.48
CA LEU A 372 7.93 21.29 -9.75
C LEU A 372 8.64 22.09 -10.85
N LYS A 373 8.39 23.40 -10.92
CA LYS A 373 9.10 24.29 -11.87
C LYS A 373 10.57 24.45 -11.53
N GLU A 374 10.90 24.58 -10.26
CA GLU A 374 12.30 24.66 -9.79
C GLU A 374 13.05 23.34 -9.99
N GLN A 375 12.34 22.21 -9.87
CA GLN A 375 12.87 20.88 -10.15
C GLN A 375 13.23 20.74 -11.63
N ASP A 376 12.33 21.11 -12.52
CA ASP A 376 12.52 21.05 -13.97
C ASP A 376 13.59 22.04 -14.45
N ALA A 377 13.57 23.29 -13.99
CA ALA A 377 14.55 24.31 -14.36
C ALA A 377 15.98 23.95 -13.94
N ALA A 378 16.14 23.23 -12.83
CA ALA A 378 17.43 22.71 -12.40
C ALA A 378 17.81 21.38 -13.10
N GLY A 379 16.96 20.88 -14.00
CA GLY A 379 17.15 19.61 -14.68
C GLY A 379 17.21 18.43 -13.73
N ARG A 380 16.40 18.41 -12.67
CA ARG A 380 16.30 17.27 -11.75
C ARG A 380 15.12 16.37 -12.13
N MET A 381 15.02 15.21 -11.48
CA MET A 381 14.11 14.16 -11.92
C MET A 381 12.68 14.42 -11.44
N LEU A 382 11.74 13.98 -12.26
CA LEU A 382 10.30 14.02 -11.99
C LEU A 382 9.70 12.63 -12.18
N GLY A 383 8.77 12.28 -11.30
CA GLY A 383 8.03 11.03 -11.31
C GLY A 383 6.53 11.29 -11.23
N ALA A 384 5.72 10.54 -11.96
CA ALA A 384 4.28 10.58 -11.81
C ALA A 384 3.64 9.21 -12.06
N VAL A 385 2.67 8.86 -11.24
CA VAL A 385 1.97 7.58 -11.31
C VAL A 385 0.48 7.79 -11.52
N CYS A 386 -0.15 6.89 -12.28
CA CYS A 386 -1.59 6.83 -12.49
C CYS A 386 -2.14 8.13 -13.09
N SER A 387 -3.00 8.86 -12.38
CA SER A 387 -3.66 10.08 -12.85
C SER A 387 -2.84 11.35 -12.60
N SER A 388 -1.81 11.28 -11.76
CA SER A 388 -1.03 12.45 -11.34
C SER A 388 -0.14 13.04 -12.44
N LEU A 389 0.07 12.29 -13.53
CA LEU A 389 0.76 12.78 -14.71
C LEU A 389 0.09 14.04 -15.29
N THR A 390 -1.22 14.17 -15.13
CA THR A 390 -1.98 15.36 -15.53
C THR A 390 -1.52 16.64 -14.80
N VAL A 391 -0.95 16.54 -13.60
CA VAL A 391 -0.35 17.68 -12.88
C VAL A 391 0.90 18.17 -13.62
N LEU A 392 1.77 17.26 -14.05
CA LEU A 392 2.95 17.60 -14.85
C LEU A 392 2.55 18.18 -16.21
N HIS A 393 1.57 17.57 -16.88
CA HIS A 393 1.03 18.05 -18.16
C HIS A 393 0.55 19.50 -18.08
N LYS A 394 -0.34 19.81 -17.11
CA LYS A 394 -0.91 21.16 -16.92
C LYS A 394 0.11 22.21 -16.49
N HIS A 395 1.31 21.81 -16.12
CA HIS A 395 2.42 22.71 -15.82
C HIS A 395 3.43 22.85 -16.97
N GLY A 396 3.18 22.20 -18.11
CA GLY A 396 4.03 22.24 -19.29
C GLY A 396 5.29 21.38 -19.18
N LEU A 397 5.35 20.49 -18.19
CA LEU A 397 6.56 19.72 -17.84
C LEU A 397 6.70 18.42 -18.65
N LEU A 398 5.77 18.15 -19.56
CA LEU A 398 5.74 16.93 -20.39
C LEU A 398 5.92 17.22 -21.89
N LYS A 399 6.30 18.45 -22.27
CA LYS A 399 6.46 18.79 -23.67
C LYS A 399 7.49 17.84 -24.32
N GLU A 400 7.07 17.18 -25.40
CA GLU A 400 7.86 16.20 -26.16
C GLU A 400 8.29 14.94 -25.39
N LYS A 401 7.81 14.74 -24.15
CA LYS A 401 8.15 13.58 -23.34
C LYS A 401 7.27 12.38 -23.65
N LYS A 402 7.90 11.21 -23.74
CA LYS A 402 7.25 9.90 -23.77
C LYS A 402 6.88 9.50 -22.35
N ALA A 403 5.64 9.06 -22.16
CA ALA A 403 5.13 8.66 -20.85
C ALA A 403 4.01 7.62 -20.96
N THR A 404 3.86 6.81 -19.91
CA THR A 404 2.66 6.01 -19.63
C THR A 404 1.90 6.56 -18.43
N ALA A 405 0.60 6.25 -18.32
CA ALA A 405 -0.30 6.72 -17.28
C ALA A 405 -1.49 5.77 -17.10
N HIS A 406 -2.35 6.05 -16.12
CA HIS A 406 -3.65 5.40 -16.06
C HIS A 406 -4.44 5.66 -17.36
N PRO A 407 -5.23 4.69 -17.89
CA PRO A 407 -5.99 4.88 -19.13
C PRO A 407 -6.87 6.14 -19.14
N SER A 408 -7.44 6.53 -18.00
CA SER A 408 -8.24 7.76 -17.87
C SER A 408 -7.44 9.07 -18.00
N ALA A 409 -6.10 9.01 -17.96
CA ALA A 409 -5.20 10.16 -18.03
C ALA A 409 -4.37 10.18 -19.32
N ILE A 410 -4.38 9.10 -20.11
CA ILE A 410 -3.55 8.94 -21.31
C ILE A 410 -3.97 9.90 -22.44
N THR A 411 -5.26 10.28 -22.48
CA THR A 411 -5.81 11.18 -23.50
C THR A 411 -5.27 12.61 -23.42
N GLU A 412 -4.63 12.95 -22.31
CA GLU A 412 -3.99 14.26 -22.08
C GLU A 412 -2.54 14.29 -22.58
N LEU A 413 -1.98 13.17 -23.08
CA LEU A 413 -0.58 13.09 -23.50
C LEU A 413 -0.40 13.35 -24.98
N SER A 414 0.65 14.10 -25.31
CA SER A 414 1.09 14.29 -26.70
C SER A 414 1.78 13.03 -27.27
N ASN A 415 2.55 12.32 -26.43
CA ASN A 415 3.35 11.15 -26.83
C ASN A 415 3.16 9.97 -25.84
N PRO A 416 1.96 9.37 -25.76
CA PRO A 416 1.73 8.22 -24.90
C PRO A 416 2.53 7.00 -25.41
N VAL A 417 3.04 6.20 -24.47
CA VAL A 417 3.64 4.89 -24.76
C VAL A 417 2.73 3.81 -24.18
N ASP A 418 2.15 3.00 -25.05
CA ASP A 418 1.30 1.87 -24.66
C ASP A 418 2.14 0.60 -24.51
N GLY A 419 1.75 -0.25 -23.57
CA GLY A 419 2.40 -1.53 -23.30
C GLY A 419 3.17 -1.59 -21.99
N PRO A 420 4.25 -0.79 -21.79
CA PRO A 420 5.11 -0.96 -20.63
C PRO A 420 4.49 -0.44 -19.33
N LYS A 421 4.72 -1.19 -18.24
CA LYS A 421 4.29 -0.79 -16.89
C LYS A 421 5.00 0.47 -16.40
N VAL A 422 6.24 0.68 -16.87
CA VAL A 422 7.10 1.81 -16.50
C VAL A 422 7.73 2.40 -17.75
N VAL A 423 7.66 3.72 -17.89
CA VAL A 423 8.34 4.47 -18.96
C VAL A 423 9.31 5.43 -18.33
N ILE A 424 10.56 5.43 -18.81
CA ILE A 424 11.57 6.43 -18.46
C ILE A 424 11.90 7.22 -19.73
N ASP A 425 11.82 8.54 -19.67
CA ASP A 425 12.28 9.44 -20.73
C ASP A 425 13.27 10.46 -20.14
N GLY A 426 14.56 10.13 -20.24
CA GLY A 426 15.63 10.92 -19.63
C GLY A 426 15.48 11.01 -18.11
N LYS A 427 14.98 12.15 -17.63
CA LYS A 427 14.79 12.48 -16.20
C LYS A 427 13.34 12.40 -15.73
N LEU A 428 12.42 12.02 -16.63
CA LEU A 428 11.03 11.72 -16.31
C LEU A 428 10.86 10.21 -16.16
N ILE A 429 10.15 9.77 -15.11
CA ILE A 429 9.68 8.38 -14.97
C ILE A 429 8.18 8.36 -14.71
N THR A 430 7.45 7.48 -15.39
CA THR A 430 6.01 7.35 -15.18
C THR A 430 5.54 5.90 -15.16
N SER A 431 4.36 5.66 -14.58
CA SER A 431 3.75 4.34 -14.46
C SER A 431 2.22 4.41 -14.42
N MET A 432 1.56 3.30 -14.78
CA MET A 432 0.10 3.21 -14.87
C MET A 432 -0.61 3.25 -13.50
N GLY A 433 0.05 2.82 -12.42
CA GLY A 433 -0.49 2.82 -11.06
C GLY A 433 -0.75 1.43 -10.47
N LEU A 434 -1.18 1.42 -9.20
CA LEU A 434 -1.60 0.22 -8.47
C LEU A 434 -0.56 -0.91 -8.51
N ALA A 435 -0.88 -2.07 -9.10
CA ALA A 435 0.05 -3.21 -9.13
C ALA A 435 1.37 -2.95 -9.87
N THR A 436 1.42 -1.91 -10.72
CA THR A 436 2.65 -1.55 -11.47
C THR A 436 3.63 -0.71 -10.65
N VAL A 437 3.23 -0.19 -9.47
CA VAL A 437 4.06 0.72 -8.66
C VAL A 437 5.30 0.04 -8.09
N SER A 438 5.26 -1.26 -7.83
CA SER A 438 6.46 -2.02 -7.41
C SER A 438 7.54 -2.02 -8.48
N ASP A 439 7.16 -2.26 -9.76
CA ASP A 439 8.06 -2.18 -10.89
C ASP A 439 8.63 -0.75 -11.06
N PHE A 440 7.78 0.27 -10.87
CA PHE A 440 8.17 1.69 -10.91
C PHE A 440 9.21 2.06 -9.85
N ALA A 441 8.95 1.71 -8.58
CA ALA A 441 9.87 2.01 -7.49
C ALA A 441 11.20 1.25 -7.63
N LEU A 442 11.16 -0.01 -8.06
CA LEU A 442 12.37 -0.81 -8.33
C LEU A 442 13.17 -0.26 -9.53
N ALA A 443 12.50 0.33 -10.53
CA ALA A 443 13.18 1.02 -11.61
C ALA A 443 13.93 2.27 -11.10
N ILE A 444 13.34 3.04 -10.19
CA ILE A 444 14.01 4.18 -9.53
C ILE A 444 15.22 3.70 -8.74
N VAL A 445 15.07 2.64 -7.92
CA VAL A 445 16.20 2.05 -7.18
C VAL A 445 17.31 1.63 -8.13
N SER A 446 16.97 1.04 -9.27
CA SER A 446 17.96 0.66 -10.30
C SER A 446 18.64 1.87 -10.94
N LYS A 447 17.94 2.99 -11.11
CA LYS A 447 18.51 4.24 -11.66
C LYS A 447 19.48 4.90 -10.68
N PHE A 448 19.16 4.91 -9.39
CA PHE A 448 20.05 5.49 -8.38
C PHE A 448 21.23 4.60 -7.99
N PHE A 449 21.03 3.28 -7.91
CA PHE A 449 22.00 2.37 -7.28
C PHE A 449 22.36 1.14 -8.13
N GLY A 450 21.81 1.01 -9.33
CA GLY A 450 22.02 -0.14 -10.21
C GLY A 450 21.17 -1.38 -9.86
N HIS A 451 21.20 -2.35 -10.77
CA HIS A 451 20.37 -3.56 -10.71
C HIS A 451 20.62 -4.45 -9.47
N ALA A 452 21.83 -4.44 -8.92
CA ALA A 452 22.16 -5.25 -7.74
C ALA A 452 21.36 -4.82 -6.50
N ARG A 453 21.25 -3.50 -6.26
CA ARG A 453 20.44 -2.97 -5.15
C ARG A 453 18.96 -3.22 -5.38
N ALA A 454 18.47 -3.01 -6.60
CA ALA A 454 17.07 -3.25 -6.95
C ALA A 454 16.69 -4.73 -6.74
N ARG A 455 17.54 -5.67 -7.17
CA ARG A 455 17.33 -7.10 -6.96
C ARG A 455 17.29 -7.47 -5.48
N SER A 456 18.23 -6.97 -4.68
CA SER A 456 18.25 -7.24 -3.23
C SER A 456 16.97 -6.73 -2.53
N VAL A 457 16.48 -5.55 -2.92
CA VAL A 457 15.21 -5.02 -2.39
C VAL A 457 14.03 -5.89 -2.84
N ALA A 458 13.96 -6.28 -4.11
CA ALA A 458 12.91 -7.14 -4.65
C ALA A 458 12.85 -8.52 -3.97
N GLU A 459 14.02 -9.14 -3.70
CA GLU A 459 14.12 -10.40 -2.96
C GLU A 459 13.51 -10.30 -1.56
N GLY A 460 13.79 -9.21 -0.84
CA GLY A 460 13.21 -8.94 0.47
C GLY A 460 11.70 -8.65 0.46
N LEU A 461 11.15 -8.28 -0.70
CA LEU A 461 9.71 -8.12 -0.91
C LEU A 461 9.04 -9.43 -1.36
N VAL A 462 9.81 -10.47 -1.69
CA VAL A 462 9.30 -11.64 -2.44
C VAL A 462 8.66 -11.22 -3.77
N PHE A 463 9.31 -10.27 -4.46
CA PHE A 463 8.88 -9.76 -5.75
C PHE A 463 9.84 -10.23 -6.84
N GLU A 464 9.30 -10.71 -7.96
CA GLU A 464 10.13 -11.18 -9.06
C GLU A 464 10.82 -10.01 -9.76
N TYR A 465 12.14 -10.05 -9.84
CA TYR A 465 12.94 -9.06 -10.54
C TYR A 465 13.69 -9.69 -11.73
N PRO A 466 13.61 -9.11 -12.95
CA PRO A 466 14.27 -9.69 -14.12
C PRO A 466 15.78 -9.90 -13.93
N ARG A 467 16.28 -10.99 -14.49
CA ARG A 467 17.72 -11.18 -14.67
C ARG A 467 18.14 -10.28 -15.84
N SER A 468 18.87 -9.22 -15.50
CA SER A 468 19.50 -8.28 -16.43
C SER A 468 20.52 -8.96 -17.33
#